data_AF-A0A972EPM4-F1
#
_entry.id   AF-A0A972EPM4-F1
#
_cell.length_a   1.000
_cell.length_b   1.000
_cell.length_c   1.000
_cell.angle_alpha   90.00
_cell.angle_beta   90.00
_cell.angle_gamma   90.00
#
_symmetry.space_group_name_H-M   'P 1'
#
loop_
_entity.id
_entity.type
_entity.pdbx_description
1 polymer ?
#
loop_
_entity_poly.entity_id
_entity_poly.type
_entity_poly.pdbx_seq_one_letter_code
_entity_poly.pdbx_strand_id
1 'polypeptide(L)'
;MKRTRLYLLILLIALAIVWYINPENHQDQVVEPPAPAGAEATQSPPENVSNAPETIDPQGHYSSRDDVARYLFTYGELPPNFITKNEARELGWVAEQGNLWDVTDNYSIGGDRFYNREKLLPEENGRIWYECDIDYQGGRRGAKRMVYSNDGLIYYTDDHYESFQEIREDEL
;
A
#
# COMPACT_ATOMS: atom_id res chain seq x y z
N MET A 1 19.54 43.23 -38.06
CA MET A 1 20.30 43.05 -36.79
C MET A 1 19.47 42.77 -35.54
N LYS A 2 18.18 43.16 -35.43
CA LYS A 2 17.37 42.89 -34.22
C LYS A 2 16.79 41.46 -34.14
N ARG A 3 16.36 40.88 -35.28
CA ARG A 3 15.78 39.53 -35.33
C ARG A 3 16.81 38.41 -35.09
N THR A 4 18.03 38.56 -35.60
CA THR A 4 19.12 37.60 -35.36
C THR A 4 19.57 37.55 -33.89
N ARG A 5 19.51 38.67 -33.16
CA ARG A 5 19.77 38.71 -31.71
C ARG A 5 18.66 38.03 -30.89
N LEU A 6 17.42 38.10 -31.37
CA LEU A 6 16.28 37.41 -30.74
C LEU A 6 16.37 35.89 -30.89
N TYR A 7 16.72 35.39 -32.08
CA TYR A 7 16.92 33.95 -32.29
C TYR A 7 18.13 33.40 -31.51
N LEU A 8 19.20 34.18 -31.39
CA LEU A 8 20.35 33.78 -30.55
C LEU A 8 19.96 33.68 -29.07
N LEU A 9 19.15 34.61 -28.57
CA LEU A 9 18.68 34.60 -27.18
C LEU A 9 17.76 33.39 -26.91
N ILE A 10 16.85 33.09 -27.83
CA ILE A 10 15.96 31.91 -27.71
C ILE A 10 16.77 30.62 -27.74
N LEU A 11 17.80 30.52 -28.60
CA LEU A 11 18.68 29.35 -28.66
C LEU A 11 19.47 29.16 -27.36
N LEU A 12 20.01 30.24 -26.78
CA LEU A 12 20.75 30.18 -25.51
C LEU A 12 19.85 29.76 -24.33
N ILE A 13 18.61 30.24 -24.29
CA ILE A 13 17.63 29.85 -23.27
C ILE A 13 17.25 28.38 -23.44
N ALA A 14 17.02 27.91 -24.67
CA ALA A 14 16.71 26.50 -24.94
C ALA A 14 17.87 25.57 -24.52
N LEU A 15 19.12 25.96 -24.77
CA LEU A 15 20.30 25.20 -24.34
C LEU A 15 20.46 25.16 -22.82
N ALA A 16 20.16 26.27 -22.12
CA ALA A 16 20.19 26.31 -20.65
C ALA A 16 19.10 25.44 -20.02
N ILE A 17 17.91 25.37 -20.63
CA ILE A 17 16.80 24.52 -20.18
C ILE A 17 17.15 23.04 -20.37
N VAL A 18 17.72 22.66 -21.52
CA VAL A 18 18.18 21.28 -21.76
C VAL A 18 19.30 20.89 -20.80
N TRP A 19 20.21 21.81 -20.49
CA TRP A 19 21.26 21.60 -19.48
C TRP A 19 20.70 21.39 -18.07
N TYR A 20 19.68 22.17 -17.69
CA TYR A 20 19.04 22.12 -16.37
C TYR A 20 18.14 20.89 -16.15
N ILE A 21 17.49 20.37 -17.19
CA ILE A 21 16.56 19.23 -17.08
C ILE A 21 17.29 17.88 -17.21
N ASN A 22 18.53 17.84 -17.72
CA ASN A 22 19.26 16.58 -17.88
C ASN A 22 19.84 16.09 -16.53
N PRO A 23 19.33 14.99 -15.95
CA PRO A 23 19.71 14.54 -14.61
C PRO A 23 21.15 13.98 -14.50
N GLU A 24 21.87 13.79 -15.61
CA GLU A 24 23.27 13.35 -15.61
C GLU A 24 24.30 14.45 -15.27
N ASN A 25 23.89 15.72 -15.16
CA ASN A 25 24.83 16.84 -14.90
C ASN A 25 25.10 17.10 -13.40
N HIS A 26 24.52 16.32 -12.50
CA HIS A 26 24.80 16.40 -11.06
C HIS A 26 25.74 15.28 -10.63
N GLN A 27 27.02 15.42 -10.95
CA GLN A 27 28.08 14.64 -10.31
C GLN A 27 28.47 15.32 -8.99
N ASP A 28 27.87 14.88 -7.89
CA ASP A 28 28.41 15.15 -6.57
C ASP A 28 29.72 14.37 -6.38
N GLN A 29 30.77 15.09 -6.03
CA GLN A 29 32.10 14.57 -5.70
C GLN A 29 32.01 13.75 -4.41
N VAL A 30 32.12 12.42 -4.52
CA VAL A 30 32.37 11.55 -3.36
C VAL A 30 33.87 11.62 -3.04
N VAL A 31 34.22 12.35 -1.99
CA VAL A 31 35.56 12.31 -1.39
C VAL A 31 35.64 11.03 -0.56
N GLU A 32 36.45 10.09 -1.03
CA GLU A 32 36.73 8.81 -0.36
C GLU A 32 37.65 9.03 0.86
N PRO A 33 37.25 8.68 2.09
CA PRO A 33 38.16 8.68 3.23
C PRO A 33 39.04 7.41 3.24
N PRO A 34 40.30 7.49 3.68
CA PRO A 34 41.20 6.34 3.70
C PRO A 34 40.80 5.32 4.77
N ALA A 35 40.90 4.04 4.41
CA ALA A 35 40.62 2.89 5.26
C ALA A 35 41.47 2.87 6.55
N PRO A 36 40.89 2.46 7.69
CA PRO A 36 41.62 1.77 8.73
C PRO A 36 41.45 0.26 8.61
N ALA A 37 42.59 -0.43 8.65
CA ALA A 37 42.69 -1.87 8.78
C ALA A 37 42.19 -2.36 10.15
N GLY A 38 41.56 -3.54 10.17
CA GLY A 38 41.53 -4.41 11.35
C GLY A 38 40.14 -4.72 11.93
N ALA A 39 39.70 -5.96 11.68
CA ALA A 39 38.91 -6.82 12.55
C ALA A 39 37.55 -6.32 13.10
N GLU A 40 36.45 -6.81 12.53
CA GLU A 40 35.62 -7.86 13.15
C GLU A 40 34.50 -8.27 12.19
N ALA A 41 34.46 -9.56 11.85
CA ALA A 41 33.41 -10.14 11.05
C ALA A 41 32.16 -10.33 11.92
N THR A 42 31.09 -9.59 11.64
CA THR A 42 29.72 -10.07 11.91
C THR A 42 28.98 -10.00 10.59
N GLN A 43 28.95 -11.13 9.89
CA GLN A 43 28.12 -11.36 8.73
C GLN A 43 26.66 -11.40 9.22
N SER A 44 25.87 -10.38 8.87
CA SER A 44 24.42 -10.57 8.80
C SER A 44 24.15 -11.63 7.72
N PRO A 45 23.42 -12.72 8.01
CA PRO A 45 23.24 -13.80 7.05
C PRO A 45 22.53 -13.33 5.78
N PRO A 46 22.86 -13.93 4.61
CA PRO A 46 22.11 -13.71 3.38
C PRO A 46 20.73 -14.36 3.53
N GLU A 47 19.66 -13.61 3.33
CA GLU A 47 18.32 -14.19 3.20
C GLU A 47 18.25 -14.96 1.88
N ASN A 48 18.45 -16.28 1.96
CA ASN A 48 18.20 -17.21 0.88
C ASN A 48 17.38 -18.41 1.40
N VAL A 49 16.13 -18.47 0.92
CA VAL A 49 15.17 -19.58 0.85
C VAL A 49 14.64 -20.20 2.16
N SER A 50 13.31 -20.07 2.34
CA SER A 50 12.50 -21.21 2.78
C SER A 50 11.12 -21.19 2.12
N ASN A 51 10.88 -22.13 1.21
CA ASN A 51 9.54 -22.62 0.84
C ASN A 51 8.96 -23.42 2.03
N ALA A 52 8.72 -22.73 3.15
CA ALA A 52 7.84 -23.18 4.22
C ALA A 52 6.58 -22.30 4.13
N PRO A 53 5.37 -22.81 4.45
CA PRO A 53 4.22 -21.93 4.57
C PRO A 53 4.56 -20.85 5.60
N GLU A 54 4.60 -19.61 5.14
CA GLU A 54 4.84 -18.44 5.98
C GLU A 54 3.69 -18.41 7.00
N THR A 55 3.97 -18.81 8.23
CA THR A 55 2.97 -18.84 9.29
C THR A 55 2.62 -17.40 9.65
N ILE A 56 1.39 -16.99 9.39
CA ILE A 56 0.93 -15.63 9.66
C ILE A 56 0.68 -15.43 11.16
N ASP A 57 1.35 -14.46 11.79
CA ASP A 57 1.26 -14.18 13.23
C ASP A 57 -0.14 -13.61 13.61
N PRO A 58 -0.88 -14.19 14.57
CA PRO A 58 -2.15 -13.65 15.06
C PRO A 58 -2.07 -12.23 15.66
N GLN A 59 -0.89 -11.74 16.01
CA GLN A 59 -0.68 -10.38 16.51
C GLN A 59 0.02 -9.47 15.48
N GLY A 60 0.23 -9.98 14.26
CA GLY A 60 0.87 -9.23 13.19
C GLY A 60 -0.01 -8.10 12.65
N HIS A 61 0.65 -7.06 12.16
CA HIS A 61 0.00 -5.94 11.49
C HIS A 61 0.15 -6.13 9.98
N TYR A 62 -0.96 -6.34 9.27
CA TYR A 62 -0.95 -6.63 7.85
C TYR A 62 -1.82 -5.62 7.09
N SER A 63 -1.37 -5.25 5.90
CA SER A 63 -2.13 -4.36 5.00
C SER A 63 -2.11 -4.83 3.55
N SER A 64 -1.20 -5.73 3.17
CA SER A 64 -1.09 -6.21 1.80
C SER A 64 -2.27 -7.11 1.44
N ARG A 65 -2.60 -7.20 0.14
CA ARG A 65 -3.67 -8.06 -0.35
C ARG A 65 -3.50 -9.50 0.13
N ASP A 66 -2.32 -10.07 -0.06
CA ASP A 66 -2.07 -11.50 0.16
C ASP A 66 -1.97 -11.82 1.66
N ASP A 67 -1.32 -10.96 2.45
CA ASP A 67 -1.25 -11.17 3.90
C ASP A 67 -2.61 -11.05 4.57
N VAL A 68 -3.42 -10.04 4.20
CA VAL A 68 -4.75 -9.87 4.77
C VAL A 68 -5.67 -11.02 4.35
N ALA A 69 -5.59 -11.48 3.10
CA ALA A 69 -6.35 -12.66 2.65
C ALA A 69 -5.93 -13.92 3.42
N ARG A 70 -4.61 -14.15 3.58
CA ARG A 70 -4.09 -15.28 4.35
C ARG A 70 -4.54 -15.23 5.81
N TYR A 71 -4.57 -14.03 6.41
CA TYR A 71 -5.05 -13.83 7.78
C TYR A 71 -6.53 -14.19 7.90
N LEU A 72 -7.36 -13.71 6.95
CA LEU A 72 -8.80 -14.00 6.91
C LEU A 72 -9.08 -15.49 6.73
N PHE A 73 -8.36 -16.20 5.87
CA PHE A 73 -8.50 -17.66 5.75
C PHE A 73 -8.09 -18.40 7.03
N THR A 74 -7.02 -17.94 7.68
CA THR A 74 -6.48 -18.60 8.88
C THR A 74 -7.35 -18.39 10.12
N TYR A 75 -7.84 -17.16 10.33
CA TYR A 75 -8.49 -16.76 11.58
C TYR A 75 -9.97 -16.43 11.45
N GLY A 76 -10.49 -16.21 10.24
CA GLY A 76 -11.89 -15.83 10.00
C GLY A 76 -12.26 -14.41 10.46
N GLU A 77 -11.26 -13.60 10.81
CA GLU A 77 -11.40 -12.23 11.26
C GLU A 77 -10.29 -11.34 10.69
N LEU A 78 -10.40 -10.02 10.83
CA LEU A 78 -9.38 -9.10 10.34
C LEU A 78 -8.15 -9.06 11.26
N PRO A 79 -6.97 -8.73 10.73
CA PRO A 79 -5.81 -8.38 11.54
C PRO A 79 -6.13 -7.29 12.59
N PRO A 80 -5.44 -7.28 13.75
CA PRO A 80 -5.74 -6.36 14.85
C PRO A 80 -5.55 -4.88 14.53
N ASN A 81 -4.85 -4.54 13.42
CA ASN A 81 -4.66 -3.18 12.95
C ASN A 81 -5.82 -2.63 12.09
N PHE A 82 -6.98 -3.28 12.11
CA PHE A 82 -8.20 -2.80 11.47
C PHE A 82 -9.22 -2.31 12.49
N ILE A 83 -9.85 -1.19 12.19
CA ILE A 83 -10.98 -0.66 12.95
C ILE A 83 -12.11 -0.25 12.02
N THR A 84 -13.35 -0.35 12.49
CA THR A 84 -14.52 0.09 11.74
C THR A 84 -14.50 1.60 11.54
N LYS A 85 -15.25 2.08 10.55
CA LYS A 85 -15.46 3.53 10.34
C LYS A 85 -16.05 4.20 11.59
N ASN A 86 -16.83 3.49 12.40
CA ASN A 86 -17.40 4.06 13.62
C ASN A 86 -16.34 4.26 14.70
N GLU A 87 -15.55 3.22 15.01
CA GLU A 87 -14.45 3.30 15.98
C GLU A 87 -13.43 4.37 15.58
N ALA A 88 -13.07 4.43 14.29
CA ALA A 88 -12.19 5.48 13.79
C ALA A 88 -12.74 6.89 14.06
N ARG A 89 -14.05 7.13 13.83
CA ARG A 89 -14.68 8.42 14.11
C ARG A 89 -14.70 8.75 15.59
N GLU A 90 -14.90 7.76 16.46
CA GLU A 90 -14.84 7.93 17.92
C GLU A 90 -13.43 8.36 18.38
N LEU A 91 -12.38 7.94 17.67
CA LEU A 91 -11.00 8.39 17.88
C LEU A 91 -10.70 9.77 17.26
N GLY A 92 -11.62 10.37 16.51
CA GLY A 92 -11.46 11.69 15.89
C GLY A 92 -11.09 11.66 14.40
N TRP A 93 -11.26 10.52 13.74
CA TRP A 93 -11.05 10.43 12.29
C TRP A 93 -12.07 11.27 11.50
N VAL A 94 -11.55 12.11 10.62
CA VAL A 94 -12.28 12.89 9.62
C VAL A 94 -11.76 12.52 8.23
N ALA A 95 -12.57 11.73 7.51
CA ALA A 95 -12.19 11.18 6.21
C ALA A 95 -11.70 12.22 5.19
N GLU A 96 -12.30 13.43 5.19
CA GLU A 96 -11.91 14.51 4.28
C GLU A 96 -10.51 15.04 4.55
N GLN A 97 -10.06 15.00 5.81
CA GLN A 97 -8.74 15.44 6.24
C GLN A 97 -7.68 14.35 6.01
N GLY A 98 -8.08 13.08 5.87
CA GLY A 98 -7.14 11.97 5.74
C GLY A 98 -6.30 11.71 7.00
N ASN A 99 -6.84 12.07 8.18
CA ASN A 99 -6.12 12.09 9.44
C ASN A 99 -6.16 10.76 10.22
N LEU A 100 -6.41 9.60 9.57
CA LEU A 100 -6.62 8.34 10.30
C LEU A 100 -5.40 7.96 11.15
N TRP A 101 -4.20 8.09 10.56
CA TRP A 101 -2.94 7.82 11.26
C TRP A 101 -2.52 8.92 12.25
N ASP A 102 -3.20 10.07 12.25
CA ASP A 102 -3.00 11.08 13.30
C ASP A 102 -3.74 10.70 14.59
N VAL A 103 -4.72 9.79 14.49
CA VAL A 103 -5.59 9.38 15.59
C VAL A 103 -5.51 7.88 15.90
N THR A 104 -4.67 7.14 15.19
CA THR A 104 -4.46 5.69 15.35
C THR A 104 -2.98 5.34 15.19
N ASP A 105 -2.58 4.18 15.70
CA ASP A 105 -1.22 3.63 15.53
C ASP A 105 -1.10 2.91 14.17
N ASN A 106 -1.17 3.67 13.09
CA ASN A 106 -1.09 3.18 11.71
C ASN A 106 -2.19 2.17 11.32
N TYR A 107 -3.41 2.33 11.84
CA TYR A 107 -4.51 1.42 11.55
C TYR A 107 -5.12 1.66 10.17
N SER A 108 -5.88 0.66 9.70
CA SER A 108 -6.68 0.72 8.47
C SER A 108 -8.17 0.61 8.78
N ILE A 109 -9.02 1.10 7.86
CA ILE A 109 -10.47 0.95 7.99
C ILE A 109 -10.88 -0.46 7.56
N GLY A 110 -11.67 -1.17 8.37
CA GLY A 110 -12.23 -2.46 8.01
C GLY A 110 -13.25 -3.01 8.99
N GLY A 111 -14.01 -4.01 8.55
CA GLY A 111 -15.01 -4.70 9.37
C GLY A 111 -16.44 -4.16 9.22
N ASP A 112 -16.62 -3.08 8.46
CA ASP A 112 -17.96 -2.57 8.14
C ASP A 112 -18.69 -3.49 7.15
N ARG A 113 -20.03 -3.49 7.21
CA ARG A 113 -20.88 -4.27 6.31
C ARG A 113 -20.79 -3.77 4.87
N PHE A 114 -20.45 -4.67 3.95
CA PHE A 114 -20.57 -4.46 2.52
C PHE A 114 -21.93 -4.98 2.03
N TYR A 115 -22.70 -4.14 1.33
CA TYR A 115 -24.09 -4.46 0.99
C TYR A 115 -24.27 -5.17 -0.36
N ASN A 116 -23.20 -5.34 -1.15
CA ASN A 116 -23.25 -5.96 -2.49
C ASN A 116 -24.39 -5.39 -3.37
N ARG A 117 -24.58 -4.06 -3.37
CA ARG A 117 -25.74 -3.40 -4.01
C ARG A 117 -25.79 -3.62 -5.52
N GLU A 118 -24.62 -3.72 -6.14
CA GLU A 118 -24.44 -3.95 -7.58
C GLU A 118 -24.50 -5.43 -7.95
N LYS A 119 -24.55 -6.33 -6.95
CA LYS A 119 -24.67 -7.79 -7.13
C LYS A 119 -23.55 -8.39 -7.97
N LEU A 120 -22.33 -7.89 -7.79
CA LEU A 120 -21.13 -8.40 -8.44
C LEU A 120 -20.55 -9.62 -7.71
N LEU A 121 -20.93 -9.83 -6.45
CA LEU A 121 -20.52 -10.98 -5.63
C LEU A 121 -21.66 -11.99 -5.48
N PRO A 122 -21.35 -13.29 -5.28
CA PRO A 122 -22.37 -14.33 -5.15
C PRO A 122 -23.25 -14.14 -3.90
N GLU A 123 -24.56 -14.20 -4.08
CA GLU A 123 -25.55 -14.10 -2.99
C GLU A 123 -26.00 -15.49 -2.55
N GLU A 124 -26.09 -15.70 -1.23
CA GLU A 124 -26.62 -16.92 -0.62
C GLU A 124 -27.39 -16.58 0.66
N ASN A 125 -28.36 -17.40 1.04
CA ASN A 125 -29.18 -17.15 2.23
C ASN A 125 -28.30 -17.17 3.49
N GLY A 126 -28.32 -16.08 4.26
CA GLY A 126 -27.48 -15.92 5.44
C GLY A 126 -26.06 -15.43 5.17
N ARG A 127 -25.67 -15.26 3.89
CA ARG A 127 -24.38 -14.64 3.55
C ARG A 127 -24.40 -13.15 3.87
N ILE A 128 -23.36 -12.71 4.57
CA ILE A 128 -23.10 -11.33 4.95
C ILE A 128 -21.70 -11.00 4.46
N TRP A 129 -21.59 -9.90 3.74
CA TRP A 129 -20.31 -9.37 3.27
C TRP A 129 -19.82 -8.24 4.17
N TYR A 130 -18.51 -8.16 4.32
CA TYR A 130 -17.76 -7.12 5.03
C TYR A 130 -16.66 -6.59 4.13
N GLU A 131 -16.14 -5.40 4.43
CA GLU A 131 -15.06 -4.79 3.65
C GLU A 131 -13.90 -4.31 4.53
N CYS A 132 -12.70 -4.27 3.98
CA CYS A 132 -11.55 -3.59 4.57
C CYS A 132 -10.64 -2.94 3.52
N ASP A 133 -9.89 -1.93 3.94
CA ASP A 133 -8.88 -1.25 3.12
C ASP A 133 -7.65 -2.14 2.91
N ILE A 134 -7.06 -2.08 1.71
CA ILE A 134 -5.83 -2.77 1.38
C ILE A 134 -4.78 -1.75 0.93
N ASP A 135 -3.52 -2.01 1.28
CA ASP A 135 -2.35 -1.16 1.02
C ASP A 135 -2.52 0.29 1.50
N TYR A 136 -3.24 0.51 2.60
CA TYR A 136 -3.41 1.87 3.14
C TYR A 136 -2.11 2.35 3.78
N GLN A 137 -1.65 3.54 3.38
CA GLN A 137 -0.38 4.13 3.81
C GLN A 137 -0.56 5.53 4.45
N GLY A 138 -1.69 5.75 5.13
CA GLY A 138 -2.03 7.04 5.71
C GLY A 138 -2.64 8.02 4.71
N GLY A 139 -3.10 9.18 5.20
CA GLY A 139 -3.76 10.17 4.36
C GLY A 139 -5.17 9.78 3.94
N ARG A 140 -5.56 10.13 2.71
CA ARG A 140 -6.87 9.76 2.17
C ARG A 140 -6.89 8.28 1.77
N ARG A 141 -8.00 7.61 2.05
CA ARG A 141 -8.20 6.20 1.67
C ARG A 141 -8.10 6.01 0.15
N GLY A 142 -7.45 4.94 -0.27
CA GLY A 142 -7.28 4.57 -1.68
C GLY A 142 -8.52 3.88 -2.28
N ALA A 143 -8.35 3.24 -3.43
CA ALA A 143 -9.40 2.48 -4.12
C ALA A 143 -9.46 1.00 -3.70
N LYS A 144 -8.33 0.44 -3.26
CA LYS A 144 -8.15 -1.00 -3.01
C LYS A 144 -8.91 -1.49 -1.79
N ARG A 145 -9.58 -2.64 -1.91
CA ARG A 145 -10.34 -3.26 -0.82
C ARG A 145 -10.29 -4.77 -0.91
N MET A 146 -10.39 -5.40 0.26
CA MET A 146 -10.86 -6.76 0.40
C MET A 146 -12.34 -6.75 0.77
N VAL A 147 -13.11 -7.66 0.20
CA VAL A 147 -14.50 -7.96 0.56
C VAL A 147 -14.58 -9.43 0.94
N TYR A 148 -14.98 -9.71 2.17
CA TYR A 148 -14.98 -11.07 2.72
C TYR A 148 -16.34 -11.40 3.33
N SER A 149 -16.74 -12.66 3.26
CA SER A 149 -18.03 -13.11 3.77
C SER A 149 -17.90 -13.82 5.11
N ASN A 150 -19.01 -13.88 5.85
CA ASN A 150 -19.13 -14.68 7.07
C ASN A 150 -19.00 -16.20 6.84
N ASP A 151 -19.07 -16.65 5.60
CA ASP A 151 -18.94 -18.07 5.20
C ASP A 151 -17.64 -18.36 4.43
N GLY A 152 -16.65 -17.45 4.48
CA GLY A 152 -15.26 -17.73 4.09
C GLY A 152 -14.89 -17.40 2.64
N LEU A 153 -15.76 -16.74 1.88
CA LEU A 153 -15.41 -16.22 0.56
C LEU A 153 -14.64 -14.91 0.68
N ILE A 154 -13.62 -14.73 -0.15
CA ILE A 154 -12.75 -13.55 -0.16
C ILE A 154 -12.61 -13.05 -1.59
N TYR A 155 -12.85 -11.75 -1.79
CA TYR A 155 -12.73 -11.06 -3.07
C TYR A 155 -11.93 -9.78 -2.89
N TYR A 156 -11.16 -9.42 -3.91
CA TYR A 156 -10.36 -8.21 -3.95
C TYR A 156 -10.79 -7.29 -5.09
N THR A 157 -10.73 -5.99 -4.85
CA THR A 157 -10.92 -4.93 -5.85
C THR A 157 -9.77 -3.93 -5.72
N ASP A 158 -9.20 -3.50 -6.85
CA ASP A 158 -8.25 -2.39 -6.92
C ASP A 158 -8.82 -1.14 -7.60
N ASP A 159 -10.07 -1.21 -8.04
CA ASP A 159 -10.78 -0.23 -8.85
C ASP A 159 -12.01 0.35 -8.13
N HIS A 160 -11.99 0.37 -6.80
CA HIS A 160 -13.05 0.97 -5.99
C HIS A 160 -14.42 0.32 -6.22
N TYR A 161 -14.45 -1.01 -6.13
CA TYR A 161 -15.64 -1.88 -6.26
C TYR A 161 -16.22 -1.99 -7.69
N GLU A 162 -15.55 -1.48 -8.73
CA GLU A 162 -16.01 -1.60 -10.12
C GLU A 162 -15.91 -3.05 -10.63
N SER A 163 -14.90 -3.80 -10.18
CA SER A 163 -14.75 -5.22 -10.45
C SER A 163 -14.13 -5.98 -9.27
N PHE A 164 -14.25 -7.31 -9.30
CA PHE A 164 -13.77 -8.17 -8.22
C PHE A 164 -13.03 -9.38 -8.76
N GLN A 165 -11.93 -9.72 -8.09
CA GLN A 165 -11.19 -10.96 -8.25
C GLN A 165 -11.41 -11.84 -7.02
N GLU A 166 -11.89 -13.07 -7.22
CA GLU A 166 -11.92 -14.08 -6.15
C GLU A 166 -10.48 -14.41 -5.74
N ILE A 167 -10.21 -14.44 -4.43
CA ILE A 167 -8.96 -14.96 -3.88
C ILE A 167 -9.26 -16.34 -3.31
N ARG A 168 -8.40 -17.31 -3.62
CA ARG A 168 -8.47 -18.66 -3.09
C ARG A 168 -7.24 -18.97 -2.28
N GLU A 169 -7.42 -19.77 -1.24
CA GLU A 169 -6.34 -20.13 -0.31
C GLU A 169 -5.17 -20.85 -1.01
N ASP A 170 -5.45 -21.63 -2.07
CA ASP A 170 -4.45 -22.36 -2.85
C ASP A 170 -3.69 -21.48 -3.87
N GLU A 171 -4.06 -20.21 -4.01
CA GLU A 171 -3.43 -19.24 -4.90
C GLU A 171 -2.51 -18.24 -4.15
N LEU A 172 -2.42 -18.36 -2.81
CA LEU A 172 -1.64 -17.49 -1.93
C LEU A 172 -0.24 -18.00 -1.61
#